data_AF-A0A2J0MW21-F1
#
_entry.id   AF-A0A2J0MW21-F1
#
_cell.length_a   1.000
_cell.length_b   1.000
_cell.length_c   1.000
_cell.angle_alpha   90.00
_cell.angle_beta   90.00
_cell.angle_gamma   90.00
#
_symmetry.space_group_name_H-M   'P 1'
#
loop_
_entity.id
_entity.type
_entity.pdbx_description
1 polymer ?
#
loop_
_entity_poly.entity_id
_entity_poly.type
_entity_poly.pdbx_seq_one_letter_code
_entity_poly.pdbx_strand_id
1 'polypeptide(L)'
;MRLSLHPDKVFIKTFSSGVDFLGWAHFPHHRVLRTATKKRMMRRIKKHSAKETLQSYLGMLRHGNAFELQNQAVSQYLLNKNAYNQ
;
A
#
# COMPACT_ATOMS: atom_id res chain seq x y z
N MET A 1 4.07 -23.73 -30.22
CA MET A 1 3.48 -22.80 -29.25
C MET A 1 3.54 -21.39 -29.80
N ARG A 2 2.41 -20.68 -29.90
CA ARG A 2 2.37 -19.29 -30.38
C ARG A 2 1.83 -18.41 -29.26
N LEU A 3 2.72 -17.91 -28.40
CA LEU A 3 2.37 -16.91 -27.39
C LEU A 3 2.14 -15.60 -28.14
N SER A 4 0.90 -15.13 -28.17
CA SER A 4 0.51 -13.85 -28.76
C SER A 4 -0.28 -13.05 -27.73
N LEU A 5 -0.02 -11.74 -27.68
CA LEU A 5 -0.73 -10.83 -26.78
C LEU A 5 -2.12 -10.55 -27.36
N HIS A 6 -3.15 -10.71 -26.55
CA HIS A 6 -4.51 -10.38 -26.95
C HIS A 6 -4.64 -8.85 -27.09
N PRO A 7 -5.19 -8.32 -28.21
CA PRO A 7 -5.26 -6.87 -28.45
C PRO A 7 -5.99 -6.11 -27.33
N ASP A 8 -7.06 -6.68 -26.78
CA ASP A 8 -7.82 -6.03 -25.69
C ASP A 8 -7.14 -6.09 -24.31
N LYS A 9 -5.98 -6.76 -24.20
CA LYS A 9 -5.20 -6.89 -22.95
C LYS A 9 -3.87 -6.15 -23.02
N VAL A 10 -3.65 -5.35 -24.06
CA VAL A 10 -2.50 -4.46 -24.21
C VAL A 10 -2.98 -3.02 -24.34
N PHE A 11 -2.19 -2.10 -23.79
CA PHE A 11 -2.43 -0.66 -23.89
C PHE A 11 -1.09 0.05 -24.01
N ILE A 12 -1.08 1.19 -24.70
CA ILE A 12 0.08 2.07 -24.76
C ILE A 12 -0.22 3.25 -23.84
N LYS A 13 0.70 3.51 -22.90
CA LYS A 13 0.63 4.66 -22.01
C LYS A 13 2.00 5.31 -21.87
N THR A 14 2.01 6.56 -21.48
CA THR A 14 3.26 7.25 -21.15
C THR A 14 3.91 6.62 -19.93
N PHE A 15 5.24 6.62 -19.91
CA PHE A 15 6.00 6.14 -18.76
C PHE A 15 5.68 6.94 -17.48
N SER A 16 5.39 8.24 -17.63
CA SER A 16 4.96 9.12 -16.55
C SER A 16 3.60 8.75 -15.93
N SER A 17 2.74 8.04 -16.64
CA SER A 17 1.45 7.55 -16.11
C SER A 17 1.63 6.45 -15.06
N GLY A 18 2.83 5.88 -14.95
CA GLY A 18 3.19 4.85 -14.00
C GLY A 18 2.56 3.48 -14.32
N VAL A 19 3.05 2.42 -13.67
CA VAL A 19 2.65 1.04 -13.88
C VAL A 19 2.09 0.41 -12.62
N ASP A 20 0.97 -0.27 -12.80
CA ASP A 20 0.21 -0.89 -11.76
C ASP A 20 0.77 -2.30 -11.46
N PHE A 21 1.40 -2.50 -10.31
CA PHE A 21 2.07 -3.77 -9.97
C PHE A 21 2.02 -4.07 -8.46
N LEU A 22 1.66 -5.31 -8.09
CA LEU A 22 1.66 -5.81 -6.69
C LEU A 22 1.00 -4.87 -5.64
N GLY A 23 -0.09 -4.20 -6.00
CA GLY A 23 -0.78 -3.28 -5.08
C GLY A 23 -0.14 -1.88 -4.98
N TRP A 24 0.86 -1.59 -5.79
CA TRP A 24 1.50 -0.29 -5.97
C TRP A 24 1.22 0.29 -7.35
N ALA A 25 1.32 1.61 -7.44
CA ALA A 25 1.52 2.35 -8.68
C ALA A 25 2.99 2.79 -8.73
N HIS A 26 3.71 2.33 -9.75
CA HIS A 26 5.14 2.56 -9.96
C HIS A 26 5.36 3.70 -10.94
N PHE A 27 6.01 4.77 -10.49
CA PHE A 27 6.44 5.88 -11.32
C PHE A 27 7.97 5.82 -11.52
N PRO A 28 8.52 6.61 -12.45
CA PRO A 28 9.96 6.58 -12.74
C PRO A 28 10.85 6.83 -11.52
N HIS A 29 10.41 7.69 -10.60
CA HIS A 29 11.22 8.13 -9.44
C HIS A 29 10.58 7.80 -8.09
N HIS A 30 9.37 7.25 -8.06
CA HIS A 30 8.66 6.97 -6.81
C HIS A 30 7.62 5.87 -6.98
N ARG A 31 7.14 5.33 -5.87
CA ARG A 31 6.06 4.32 -5.85
C ARG A 31 5.02 4.72 -4.84
N VAL A 32 3.75 4.65 -5.20
CA VAL A 32 2.63 5.00 -4.33
C VAL A 32 1.77 3.77 -4.08
N LEU A 33 1.38 3.55 -2.83
CA LEU A 33 0.49 2.44 -2.48
C LEU A 33 -0.90 2.71 -3.04
N ARG A 34 -1.52 1.73 -3.70
CA ARG A 34 -2.87 1.92 -4.24
C ARG A 34 -3.89 2.17 -3.14
N THR A 35 -4.89 3.01 -3.46
CA THR A 35 -5.96 3.40 -2.54
C THR A 35 -6.67 2.21 -1.90
N ALA A 36 -6.95 1.14 -2.67
CA ALA A 36 -7.59 -0.07 -2.14
C ALA A 36 -6.73 -0.76 -1.07
N THR A 37 -5.43 -0.87 -1.31
CA THR A 37 -4.47 -1.46 -0.36
C THR A 37 -4.31 -0.59 0.88
N LYS A 38 -4.16 0.73 0.71
CA LYS A 38 -4.13 1.72 1.80
C LYS A 38 -5.38 1.60 2.70
N LYS A 39 -6.58 1.59 2.10
CA LYS A 39 -7.85 1.45 2.85
C LYS A 39 -7.92 0.13 3.61
N ARG A 40 -7.53 -0.99 2.97
CA ARG A 40 -7.53 -2.32 3.59
C ARG A 40 -6.57 -2.40 4.77
N MET A 41 -5.36 -1.88 4.60
CA MET A 41 -4.34 -1.78 5.63
C MET A 41 -4.88 -1.02 6.85
N MET A 42 -5.43 0.18 6.63
CA MET A 42 -5.92 1.00 7.74
C MET A 42 -7.09 0.35 8.49
N ARG A 43 -8.02 -0.27 7.77
CA ARG A 43 -9.11 -1.03 8.38
C ARG A 43 -8.58 -2.17 9.25
N ARG A 44 -7.52 -2.85 8.82
CA ARG A 44 -6.93 -3.97 9.56
C ARG A 44 -6.23 -3.50 10.83
N ILE A 45 -5.45 -2.42 10.77
CA ILE A 45 -4.83 -1.80 11.95
C ILE A 45 -5.90 -1.34 12.95
N LYS A 46 -7.01 -0.77 12.46
CA LYS A 46 -8.14 -0.34 13.30
C LYS A 46 -8.82 -1.50 14.03
N LYS A 47 -9.01 -2.63 13.35
CA LYS A 47 -9.70 -3.80 13.92
C LYS A 47 -8.80 -4.67 14.80
N HIS A 48 -7.53 -4.79 14.43
CA HIS A 48 -6.56 -5.66 15.08
C HIS A 48 -5.23 -4.92 15.23
N SER A 49 -5.02 -4.31 16.41
CA SER A 49 -3.82 -3.57 16.77
C SER A 49 -2.70 -4.50 17.29
N ALA A 50 -2.45 -5.61 16.60
CA ALA A 50 -1.32 -6.47 16.90
C ALA A 50 -0.01 -5.79 16.45
N LYS A 51 1.05 -5.89 17.26
CA LYS A 51 2.35 -5.24 16.97
C LYS A 51 2.95 -5.77 15.66
N GLU A 52 2.80 -7.07 15.42
CA GLU A 52 3.28 -7.79 14.24
C GLU A 52 2.60 -7.29 12.96
N THR A 53 1.29 -7.00 13.05
CA THR A 53 0.52 -6.44 11.93
C THR A 53 1.03 -5.05 11.57
N LEU A 54 1.27 -4.19 12.56
CA LEU A 54 1.85 -2.87 12.32
C LEU A 54 3.25 -2.99 11.68
N GLN A 55 4.13 -3.82 12.24
CA GLN A 55 5.49 -3.98 11.73
C GLN A 55 5.53 -4.52 10.31
N SER A 56 4.65 -5.47 9.97
CA SER A 56 4.51 -5.98 8.59
C SER A 56 4.16 -4.84 7.62
N TYR A 57 3.22 -3.97 7.98
CA TYR A 57 2.87 -2.83 7.15
C TYR A 57 3.96 -1.76 7.08
N LEU A 58 4.63 -1.44 8.18
CA LEU A 58 5.76 -0.50 8.17
C LEU A 58 6.90 -1.00 7.28
N GLY A 59 7.20 -2.30 7.33
CA GLY A 59 8.16 -2.94 6.44
C GLY A 59 7.78 -2.81 4.97
N MET A 60 6.51 -2.96 4.62
CA MET A 60 6.03 -2.74 3.25
C MET A 60 6.13 -1.26 2.84
N LEU A 61 5.70 -0.34 3.70
CA LEU A 61 5.63 1.10 3.40
C LEU A 61 7.00 1.75 3.24
N ARG A 62 8.07 1.16 3.80
CA ARG A 62 9.43 1.69 3.66
C ARG A 62 9.96 1.67 2.23
N HIS A 63 9.36 0.86 1.35
CA HIS A 63 9.80 0.68 -0.03
C HIS A 63 9.11 1.61 -1.03
N GLY A 64 8.28 2.55 -0.57
CA GLY A 64 7.60 3.52 -1.42
C GLY A 64 7.57 4.91 -0.82
N ASN A 65 7.01 5.85 -1.59
CA ASN A 65 6.73 7.19 -1.12
C ASN A 65 5.49 7.14 -0.22
N ALA A 66 5.71 6.83 1.05
CA ALA A 66 4.65 6.53 1.99
C ALA A 66 4.94 7.02 3.43
N PHE A 67 5.82 8.01 3.60
CA PHE A 67 6.19 8.54 4.92
C PHE A 67 4.96 9.00 5.73
N GLU A 68 4.11 9.83 5.13
CA GLU A 68 2.87 10.28 5.78
C GLU A 68 1.95 9.11 6.15
N LEU A 69 1.89 8.10 5.29
CA LEU A 69 1.06 6.92 5.53
C LEU A 69 1.62 6.05 6.67
N GLN A 70 2.94 5.98 6.82
CA GLN A 70 3.58 5.31 7.96
C GLN A 70 3.20 6.01 9.27
N ASN A 71 3.29 7.35 9.30
CA ASN A 71 2.88 8.13 10.47
C ASN A 71 1.40 7.91 10.80
N GLN A 72 0.52 7.93 9.80
CA GLN A 72 -0.90 7.61 9.98
C GLN A 72 -1.11 6.20 10.55
N ALA A 73 -0.38 5.20 10.06
CA ALA A 73 -0.46 3.83 10.57
C ALA A 73 -0.04 3.73 12.04
N VAL A 74 1.06 4.38 12.43
CA VAL A 74 1.54 4.43 13.81
C VAL A 74 0.56 5.17 14.72
N SER A 75 0.08 6.36 14.32
CA SER A 75 -0.90 7.12 15.09
C SER A 75 -2.16 6.32 15.35
N GLN A 76 -2.70 5.65 14.32
CA GLN A 76 -3.88 4.80 14.47
C GLN A 76 -3.64 3.62 15.41
N TYR A 77 -2.47 2.99 15.36
CA TYR A 77 -2.11 1.94 16.30
C TYR A 77 -2.06 2.43 17.75
N LEU A 78 -1.46 3.60 17.99
CA LEU A 78 -1.36 4.19 19.34
C LEU A 78 -2.74 4.56 19.89
N LEU A 79 -3.62 5.15 19.07
CA LEU A 79 -5.00 5.47 19.46
C LEU A 79 -5.76 4.22 19.90
N ASN A 80 -5.66 3.12 19.15
CA ASN A 80 -6.31 1.87 19.52
C ASN A 80 -5.74 1.31 20.83
N LYS A 81 -4.42 1.32 21.00
CA LYS A 81 -3.77 0.82 22.22
C LYS A 81 -4.25 1.58 23.46
N ASN A 82 -4.40 2.90 23.39
CA ASN A 82 -4.89 3.70 24.50
C ASN A 82 -6.35 3.38 24.85
N ALA A 83 -7.20 3.11 23.85
CA ALA A 83 -8.61 2.76 24.06
C ALA A 83 -8.82 1.39 24.73
N TYR A 84 -7.86 0.46 24.64
CA TYR A 84 -7.94 -0.85 25.30
C TYR A 84 -7.35 -0.86 26.72
N ASN A 85 -6.58 0.17 27.11
CA ASN A 85 -5.94 0.28 28.42
C ASN A 85 -6.70 1.22 29.38
N GLN A 86 -7.90 1.66 28.99
CA GLN A 86 -8.91 2.30 29.85
C GLN A 86 -9.99 1.26 30.15
#